data_AF-A0A518D657-F1
#
_entry.id   AF-A0A518D657-F1
#
_cell.length_a   1.000
_cell.length_b   1.000
_cell.length_c   1.000
_cell.angle_alpha   90.00
_cell.angle_beta   90.00
_cell.angle_gamma   90.00
#
_symmetry.space_group_name_H-M   'P 1'
#
loop_
_entity.id
_entity.type
_entity.pdbx_description
1 polymer ?
#
loop_
_entity_poly.entity_id
_entity_poly.type
_entity_poly.pdbx_seq_one_letter_code
_entity_poly.pdbx_strand_id
1 'polypeptide(L)'
;MARNAISNDRYRLVGAYDRLRRTLVDQHDDGRLDRALSFWVLPSDRRLPIAFLDRTLRELLSHPLEELMATPGVGQKKILGLFDLLRRAAKGGSGYAPFGLKTPIKALEDEPVVGAGFDAATVSEAVWSTWCDTVRRTCLRDEPLGRVAPSLQALPTVIWHTPLSTYSDRTLAQIRRLRTHGEKRVQAVLEVFCTVHEALSTAVQHENLDLVVTPRFVPRVCHWLNQVVWQPELPSAEELHRALAMPLIKQIEIDLGPQIGKLAADRLSLTAGAPTVKDQADSLGVTRARVYQLLEDCAKAMDVRWPEGRWLLTPLANKLGRSSPESMGLLHAIRELFFPDDRPLRPDPTKLEE
;
A
#
# COMPACT_ATOMS: atom_id res chain seq x y z
N MET A 1 -32.23 44.22 16.60
CA MET A 1 -30.86 43.65 16.72
C MET A 1 -30.58 42.44 15.81
N ALA A 2 -31.58 41.75 15.24
CA ALA A 2 -31.35 40.58 14.35
C ALA A 2 -30.76 40.91 12.95
N ARG A 3 -31.00 42.11 12.40
CA ARG A 3 -30.46 42.52 11.08
C ARG A 3 -28.94 42.74 11.04
N ASN A 4 -28.34 43.16 12.16
CA ASN A 4 -26.90 43.41 12.24
C ASN A 4 -26.06 42.12 12.35
N ALA A 5 -26.62 41.05 12.92
CA ALA A 5 -25.96 39.74 12.99
C ALA A 5 -25.86 39.07 11.61
N ILE A 6 -26.91 39.18 10.79
CA ILE A 6 -26.95 38.65 9.42
C ILE A 6 -25.92 39.36 8.52
N SER A 7 -25.74 40.66 8.71
CA SER A 7 -24.73 41.45 7.99
C SER A 7 -23.30 41.02 8.37
N ASN A 8 -23.00 40.91 9.68
CA ASN A 8 -21.67 40.52 10.16
C ASN A 8 -21.26 39.11 9.74
N ASP A 9 -22.17 38.13 9.77
CA ASP A 9 -21.87 36.77 9.32
C ASP A 9 -21.65 36.69 7.82
N ARG A 10 -22.33 37.54 7.03
CA ARG A 10 -22.11 37.63 5.59
C ARG A 10 -20.75 38.23 5.26
N TYR A 11 -20.35 39.32 5.93
CA TYR A 11 -19.00 39.90 5.80
C TYR A 11 -17.90 38.90 6.18
N ARG A 12 -18.12 38.07 7.20
CA ARG A 12 -17.17 37.01 7.58
C ARG A 12 -17.01 35.94 6.48
N LEU A 13 -18.10 35.56 5.82
CA LEU A 13 -18.08 34.59 4.73
C LEU A 13 -17.35 35.14 3.51
N VAL A 14 -17.62 36.38 3.12
CA VAL A 14 -16.93 37.06 2.00
C VAL A 14 -15.43 37.13 2.28
N GLY A 15 -15.03 37.60 3.46
CA GLY A 15 -13.62 37.65 3.83
C GLY A 15 -12.95 36.28 3.91
N ALA A 16 -13.66 35.22 4.29
CA ALA A 16 -13.14 33.85 4.28
C ALA A 16 -12.97 33.31 2.85
N TYR A 17 -13.94 33.58 1.96
CA TYR A 17 -13.87 33.22 0.55
C TYR A 17 -12.71 33.92 -0.14
N ASP A 18 -12.56 35.24 0.02
CA ASP A 18 -11.48 36.00 -0.63
C ASP A 18 -10.08 35.58 -0.16
N ARG A 19 -9.96 35.15 1.10
CA ARG A 19 -8.70 34.56 1.59
C ARG A 19 -8.42 33.23 0.91
N LEU A 20 -9.39 32.32 0.85
CA LEU A 20 -9.23 31.02 0.19
C LEU A 20 -8.98 31.16 -1.31
N ARG A 21 -9.69 32.07 -1.97
CA ARG A 21 -9.51 32.42 -3.38
C ARG A 21 -8.08 32.89 -3.64
N ARG A 22 -7.57 33.84 -2.86
CA ARG A 22 -6.16 34.29 -2.94
C ARG A 22 -5.20 33.13 -2.73
N THR A 23 -5.36 32.34 -1.67
CA THR A 23 -4.51 31.17 -1.43
C THR A 23 -4.48 30.19 -2.60
N LEU A 24 -5.62 29.95 -3.26
CA LEU A 24 -5.71 29.03 -4.40
C LEU A 24 -5.15 29.60 -5.70
N VAL A 25 -5.33 30.90 -5.94
CA VAL A 25 -4.87 31.58 -7.17
C VAL A 25 -3.40 31.95 -7.11
N ASP A 26 -2.89 32.29 -5.92
CA ASP A 26 -1.49 32.70 -5.70
C ASP A 26 -0.53 31.48 -5.58
N GLN A 27 -1.06 30.26 -5.51
CA GLN A 27 -0.27 29.03 -5.51
C GLN A 27 0.21 28.65 -6.92
N HIS A 28 1.25 27.81 -6.99
CA HIS A 28 1.79 27.31 -8.26
C HIS A 28 0.70 26.62 -9.10
N ASP A 29 0.64 26.93 -10.39
CA ASP A 29 -0.34 26.35 -11.31
C ASP A 29 0.01 24.89 -11.62
N ASP A 30 -0.56 24.00 -10.83
CA ASP A 30 -0.46 22.54 -10.96
C ASP A 30 -1.72 21.95 -11.64
N GLY A 31 -2.52 22.80 -12.31
CA GLY A 31 -3.74 22.38 -12.98
C GLY A 31 -4.92 22.06 -12.04
N ARG A 32 -4.80 22.26 -10.72
CA ARG A 32 -5.92 22.03 -9.79
C ARG A 32 -7.12 22.93 -10.06
N LEU A 33 -6.87 24.14 -10.59
CA LEU A 33 -7.92 25.11 -10.89
C LEU A 33 -8.81 24.65 -12.05
N ASP A 34 -8.28 23.81 -12.94
CA ASP A 34 -9.00 23.28 -14.09
C ASP A 34 -9.83 22.03 -13.76
N ARG A 35 -9.74 21.52 -12.52
CA ARG A 35 -10.58 20.41 -12.04
C ARG A 35 -11.95 20.90 -11.60
N ALA A 36 -12.97 20.10 -11.90
CA ALA A 36 -14.33 20.31 -11.41
C ALA A 36 -14.40 20.24 -9.87
N LEU A 37 -15.34 20.98 -9.26
CA LEU A 37 -15.50 20.98 -7.81
C LEU A 37 -15.80 19.57 -7.25
N SER A 38 -16.53 18.75 -8.02
CA SER A 38 -16.83 17.34 -7.71
C SER A 38 -15.60 16.47 -7.47
N PHE A 39 -14.46 16.81 -8.09
CA PHE A 39 -13.19 16.08 -7.94
C PHE A 39 -12.70 16.05 -6.48
N TRP A 40 -13.08 17.05 -5.68
CA TRP A 40 -12.65 17.18 -4.30
C TRP A 40 -13.63 16.53 -3.31
N VAL A 41 -14.78 16.03 -3.75
CA VAL A 41 -15.86 15.55 -2.87
C VAL A 41 -15.50 14.21 -2.21
N LEU A 42 -15.88 14.06 -0.94
CA LEU A 42 -15.84 12.81 -0.18
C LEU A 42 -17.25 12.19 -0.03
N PRO A 43 -17.37 10.85 0.09
CA PRO A 43 -18.64 10.17 0.37
C PRO A 43 -19.34 10.65 1.65
N SER A 44 -18.57 11.13 2.63
CA SER A 44 -19.08 11.66 3.90
C SER A 44 -19.52 13.12 3.82
N ASP A 45 -19.19 13.84 2.74
CA ASP A 45 -19.54 15.25 2.60
C ASP A 45 -21.06 15.42 2.50
N ARG A 46 -21.61 16.25 3.38
CA ARG A 46 -23.04 16.60 3.40
C ARG A 46 -23.21 18.04 2.94
N ARG A 47 -24.41 18.35 2.44
CA ARG A 47 -24.81 19.73 2.05
C ARG A 47 -23.95 20.31 0.93
N LEU A 48 -23.64 19.48 -0.07
CA LEU A 48 -22.88 19.90 -1.24
C LEU A 48 -23.66 20.92 -2.10
N PRO A 49 -22.98 21.93 -2.66
CA PRO A 49 -23.56 22.85 -3.62
C PRO A 49 -23.68 22.16 -4.99
N ILE A 50 -24.73 21.34 -5.17
CA ILE A 50 -24.95 20.52 -6.39
C ILE A 50 -24.78 21.33 -7.68
N ALA A 51 -25.30 22.56 -7.72
CA ALA A 51 -25.21 23.45 -8.88
C ALA A 51 -23.78 23.83 -9.32
N PHE A 52 -22.77 23.59 -8.46
CA PHE A 52 -21.38 23.93 -8.71
C PHE A 52 -20.49 22.71 -8.94
N LEU A 53 -21.00 21.49 -8.74
CA LEU A 53 -20.17 20.28 -8.74
C LEU A 53 -19.50 20.01 -10.09
N ASP A 54 -20.14 20.38 -11.19
CA ASP A 54 -19.61 20.19 -12.55
C ASP A 54 -18.75 21.37 -13.05
N ARG A 55 -18.73 22.48 -12.30
CA ARG A 55 -17.95 23.67 -12.65
C ARG A 55 -16.51 23.54 -12.16
N THR A 56 -15.56 24.08 -12.94
CA THR A 56 -14.15 24.09 -12.54
C THR A 56 -13.91 25.06 -11.38
N LEU A 57 -12.85 24.82 -10.60
CA LEU A 57 -12.46 25.78 -9.56
C LEU A 57 -12.13 27.15 -10.15
N ARG A 58 -11.50 27.20 -11.34
CA ARG A 58 -11.18 28.44 -12.06
C ARG A 58 -12.44 29.25 -12.36
N GLU A 59 -13.46 28.60 -12.91
CA GLU A 59 -14.77 29.23 -13.16
C GLU A 59 -15.48 29.64 -11.88
N LEU A 60 -15.39 28.86 -10.80
CA LEU A 60 -16.04 29.23 -9.54
C LEU A 60 -15.34 30.40 -8.85
N LEU A 61 -14.01 30.47 -8.93
CA LEU A 61 -13.19 31.52 -8.35
C LEU A 61 -13.13 32.79 -9.19
N SER A 62 -13.66 32.79 -10.42
CA SER A 62 -13.81 34.02 -11.21
C SER A 62 -15.00 34.88 -10.77
N HIS A 63 -15.95 34.33 -10.02
CA HIS A 63 -17.11 35.05 -9.51
C HIS A 63 -16.93 35.49 -8.04
N PRO A 64 -17.46 36.66 -7.64
CA PRO A 64 -17.55 37.03 -6.24
C PRO A 64 -18.54 36.12 -5.48
N LEU A 65 -18.36 36.02 -4.16
CA LEU A 65 -19.19 35.14 -3.32
C LEU A 65 -20.68 35.47 -3.40
N GLU A 66 -21.02 36.74 -3.57
CA GLU A 66 -22.40 37.23 -3.68
C GLU A 66 -23.13 36.62 -4.88
N GLU A 67 -22.46 36.51 -6.03
CA GLU A 67 -23.02 35.89 -7.24
C GLU A 67 -23.22 34.39 -7.05
N LEU A 68 -22.26 33.72 -6.41
CA LEU A 68 -22.39 32.29 -6.07
C LEU A 68 -23.57 32.08 -5.10
N MET A 69 -23.72 32.94 -4.09
CA MET A 69 -24.82 32.87 -3.13
C MET A 69 -26.19 33.19 -3.74
N ALA A 70 -26.24 33.93 -4.84
CA ALA A 70 -27.47 34.22 -5.57
C ALA A 70 -27.96 33.02 -6.40
N THR A 71 -27.15 31.96 -6.55
CA THR A 71 -27.54 30.77 -7.32
C THR A 71 -28.71 30.04 -6.64
N PRO A 72 -29.81 29.77 -7.36
CA PRO A 72 -30.97 29.06 -6.81
C PRO A 72 -30.57 27.74 -6.16
N GLY A 73 -31.05 27.54 -4.92
CA GLY A 73 -30.76 26.33 -4.16
C GLY A 73 -29.37 26.28 -3.50
N VAL A 74 -28.55 27.36 -3.56
CA VAL A 74 -27.26 27.48 -2.88
C VAL A 74 -27.36 28.44 -1.69
N GLY A 75 -27.81 27.92 -0.54
CA GLY A 75 -27.85 28.70 0.71
C GLY A 75 -26.54 28.70 1.49
N GLN A 76 -26.48 29.45 2.59
CA GLN A 76 -25.31 29.59 3.46
C GLN A 76 -24.68 28.25 3.88
N LYS A 77 -25.50 27.23 4.20
CA LYS A 77 -25.01 25.90 4.58
C LYS A 77 -24.27 25.18 3.45
N LYS A 78 -24.64 25.42 2.18
CA LYS A 78 -23.97 24.85 1.00
C LYS A 78 -22.70 25.62 0.64
N ILE A 79 -22.66 26.92 0.92
CA ILE A 79 -21.44 27.74 0.83
C ILE A 79 -20.37 27.27 1.82
N LEU A 80 -20.75 26.87 3.03
CA LEU A 80 -19.80 26.25 3.96
C LEU A 80 -19.23 24.94 3.39
N GLY A 81 -20.07 24.11 2.77
CA GLY A 81 -19.61 22.94 2.03
C GLY A 81 -18.66 23.30 0.88
N LEU A 82 -18.95 24.36 0.11
CA LEU A 82 -18.02 24.90 -0.90
C LEU A 82 -16.67 25.27 -0.26
N PHE A 83 -16.66 25.96 0.87
CA PHE A 83 -15.41 26.36 1.54
C PHE A 83 -14.60 25.16 2.00
N ASP A 84 -15.24 24.08 2.45
CA ASP A 84 -14.53 22.86 2.84
C ASP A 84 -13.88 22.18 1.63
N LEU A 85 -14.56 22.17 0.47
CA LEU A 85 -13.97 21.68 -0.79
C LEU A 85 -12.82 22.57 -1.28
N LEU A 86 -12.97 23.90 -1.21
CA LEU A 86 -11.91 24.85 -1.58
C LEU A 86 -10.68 24.72 -0.66
N ARG A 87 -10.87 24.55 0.65
CA ARG A 87 -9.78 24.26 1.59
C ARG A 87 -9.07 22.95 1.25
N ARG A 88 -9.81 21.92 0.82
CA ARG A 88 -9.24 20.63 0.41
C ARG A 88 -8.40 20.80 -0.85
N ALA A 89 -8.88 21.55 -1.84
CA ALA A 89 -8.12 21.90 -3.04
C ALA A 89 -6.85 22.74 -2.72
N ALA A 90 -6.93 23.64 -1.74
CA ALA A 90 -5.80 24.48 -1.33
C ALA A 90 -4.69 23.66 -0.64
N LYS A 91 -5.06 22.58 0.05
CA LYS A 91 -4.12 21.61 0.63
C LYS A 91 -3.60 20.60 -0.39
N GLY A 92 -4.44 20.21 -1.35
CA GLY A 92 -4.17 19.14 -2.30
C GLY A 92 -3.00 19.37 -3.25
N GLY A 93 -2.58 20.62 -3.45
CA GLY A 93 -1.39 20.93 -4.25
C GLY A 93 -0.30 21.71 -3.51
N SER A 94 -0.30 21.69 -2.18
CA SER A 94 0.96 21.83 -1.46
C SER A 94 1.61 20.45 -1.39
N GLY A 95 2.28 20.03 -2.47
CA GLY A 95 3.37 19.07 -2.32
C GLY A 95 4.33 19.63 -1.25
N TYR A 96 4.83 18.77 -0.35
CA TYR A 96 5.70 19.11 0.79
C TYR A 96 5.05 19.36 2.17
N ALA A 97 3.92 18.75 2.48
CA ALA A 97 3.58 18.50 3.88
C ALA A 97 3.40 16.99 4.11
N PRO A 98 4.37 16.29 4.73
CA PRO A 98 4.19 14.89 5.11
C PRO A 98 3.03 14.82 6.12
N PHE A 99 1.96 14.15 5.71
CA PHE A 99 0.85 13.82 6.60
C PHE A 99 1.39 12.91 7.71
N GLY A 100 1.29 13.32 8.97
CA GLY A 100 1.61 12.48 10.14
C GLY A 100 2.81 12.88 11.00
N LEU A 101 3.66 13.85 10.62
CA LEU A 101 4.76 14.30 11.48
C LEU A 101 4.31 15.38 12.46
N LYS A 102 3.98 14.96 13.70
CA LYS A 102 4.20 15.80 14.87
C LYS A 102 5.71 15.86 15.12
N THR A 103 6.35 17.00 14.89
CA THR A 103 7.77 17.24 15.27
C THR A 103 7.91 17.26 16.81
N PRO A 104 9.07 16.92 17.43
CA PRO A 104 10.33 16.40 16.91
C PRO A 104 10.61 14.94 17.30
N ILE A 105 11.60 14.37 16.59
CA ILE A 105 12.26 13.09 16.83
C ILE A 105 12.64 12.98 18.31
N LYS A 106 11.95 12.09 19.03
CA LYS A 106 12.47 11.48 20.24
C LYS A 106 12.91 10.08 19.87
N ALA A 107 14.20 9.84 20.00
CA ALA A 107 14.81 8.57 19.67
C ALA A 107 14.25 7.43 20.54
N LEU A 108 14.03 6.29 19.88
CA LEU A 108 13.99 4.92 20.38
C LEU A 108 12.94 4.57 21.44
N GLU A 109 11.94 3.80 21.00
CA GLU A 109 11.63 2.47 21.55
C GLU A 109 10.79 1.69 20.50
N ASP A 110 11.20 0.45 20.24
CA ASP A 110 10.55 -0.49 19.30
C ASP A 110 9.14 -0.87 19.82
N GLU A 111 8.13 -0.11 19.44
CA GLU A 111 6.75 -0.60 19.43
C GLU A 111 6.31 -0.87 17.99
N PRO A 112 5.64 -2.01 17.72
CA PRO A 112 5.06 -2.25 16.41
C PRO A 112 4.03 -1.17 16.15
N VAL A 113 4.28 -0.32 15.15
CA VAL A 113 3.28 0.64 14.64
C VAL A 113 2.13 -0.19 14.07
N VAL A 114 1.18 -0.54 14.93
CA VAL A 114 -0.16 -0.94 14.52
C VAL A 114 -0.72 0.29 13.81
N GLY A 115 -0.90 0.17 12.49
CA GLY A 115 -1.20 1.28 11.60
C GLY A 115 -2.26 2.21 12.18
N ALA A 116 -1.98 3.51 12.15
CA ALA A 116 -3.02 4.52 12.28
C ALA A 116 -4.15 4.12 11.33
N GLY A 117 -5.36 3.88 11.85
CA GLY A 117 -6.43 3.24 11.10
C GLY A 117 -6.65 3.93 9.75
N PHE A 118 -6.35 3.21 8.66
CA PHE A 118 -6.60 3.69 7.31
C PHE A 118 -8.11 3.71 7.03
N ASP A 119 -8.66 4.89 6.74
CA ASP A 119 -10.09 5.06 6.42
C ASP A 119 -10.29 5.38 4.93
N ALA A 120 -10.67 4.35 4.16
CA ALA A 120 -10.98 4.44 2.73
C ALA A 120 -12.10 5.44 2.39
N ALA A 121 -13.01 5.74 3.33
CA ALA A 121 -14.10 6.68 3.11
C ALA A 121 -13.61 8.14 3.05
N THR A 122 -12.42 8.42 3.58
CA THR A 122 -11.81 9.76 3.56
C THR A 122 -11.02 10.06 2.29
N VAL A 123 -10.89 9.08 1.39
CA VAL A 123 -10.14 9.24 0.13
C VAL A 123 -11.02 9.91 -0.93
N SER A 124 -10.53 11.06 -1.43
CA SER A 124 -11.11 11.79 -2.57
C SER A 124 -10.41 11.41 -3.88
N GLU A 125 -11.01 11.76 -5.03
CA GLU A 125 -10.36 11.59 -6.35
C GLU A 125 -9.03 12.35 -6.43
N ALA A 126 -8.92 13.51 -5.78
CA ALA A 126 -7.66 14.24 -5.71
C ALA A 126 -6.55 13.47 -5.00
N VAL A 127 -6.84 12.96 -3.79
CA VAL A 127 -5.88 12.17 -3.02
C VAL A 127 -5.48 10.92 -3.79
N TRP A 128 -6.45 10.24 -4.38
CA TRP A 128 -6.22 9.08 -5.24
C TRP A 128 -5.31 9.41 -6.43
N SER A 129 -5.56 10.51 -7.14
CA SER A 129 -4.72 10.96 -8.26
C SER A 129 -3.28 11.20 -7.82
N THR A 130 -3.06 11.87 -6.68
CA THR A 130 -1.71 12.11 -6.15
C THR A 130 -0.96 10.81 -5.86
N TRP A 131 -1.65 9.80 -5.31
CA TRP A 131 -1.06 8.48 -5.06
C TRP A 131 -0.71 7.77 -6.36
N CYS A 132 -1.60 7.83 -7.36
CA CYS A 132 -1.34 7.29 -8.69
C CYS A 132 -0.13 7.95 -9.35
N ASP A 133 -0.01 9.28 -9.24
CA ASP A 133 1.13 10.02 -9.77
C ASP A 133 2.44 9.63 -9.09
N THR A 134 2.40 9.27 -7.80
CA THR A 134 3.58 8.70 -7.13
C THR A 134 3.97 7.35 -7.70
N VAL A 135 3.02 6.44 -7.95
CA VAL A 135 3.32 5.16 -8.60
C VAL A 135 3.90 5.35 -10.00
N ARG A 136 3.34 6.29 -10.78
CA ARG A 136 3.80 6.58 -12.15
C ARG A 136 5.20 7.17 -12.17
N ARG A 137 5.49 8.16 -11.31
CA ARG A 137 6.80 8.82 -11.29
C ARG A 137 7.89 7.87 -10.83
N THR A 138 7.62 6.98 -9.86
CA THR A 138 8.61 6.03 -9.30
C THR A 138 8.70 4.70 -10.05
N CYS A 139 8.20 4.62 -11.29
CA CYS A 139 8.31 3.41 -12.14
C CYS A 139 7.76 2.11 -11.52
N LEU A 140 6.85 2.18 -10.53
CA LEU A 140 6.28 1.00 -9.87
C LEU A 140 5.05 0.42 -10.60
N ARG A 141 4.72 0.93 -11.79
CA ARG A 141 3.49 0.57 -12.51
C ARG A 141 3.35 -0.93 -12.75
N ASP A 142 4.45 -1.61 -13.05
CA ASP A 142 4.47 -3.04 -13.38
C ASP A 142 4.70 -3.94 -12.15
N GLU A 143 4.95 -3.35 -10.98
CA GLU A 143 5.12 -4.13 -9.75
C GLU A 143 3.77 -4.71 -9.29
N PRO A 144 3.75 -5.97 -8.82
CA PRO A 144 2.56 -6.57 -8.23
C PRO A 144 2.09 -5.82 -6.98
N LEU A 145 0.78 -5.63 -6.85
CA LEU A 145 0.15 -5.00 -5.69
C LEU A 145 0.58 -5.67 -4.38
N GLY A 146 0.62 -7.01 -4.34
CA GLY A 146 1.00 -7.75 -3.15
C GLY A 146 2.49 -7.59 -2.79
N ARG A 147 3.36 -7.23 -3.72
CA ARG A 147 4.80 -7.04 -3.43
C ARG A 147 5.01 -5.83 -2.53
N VAL A 148 4.29 -4.75 -2.80
CA VAL A 148 4.39 -3.46 -2.12
C VAL A 148 3.37 -3.28 -0.99
N ALA A 149 2.47 -4.24 -0.79
CA ALA A 149 1.48 -4.18 0.28
C ALA A 149 2.12 -4.22 1.68
N PRO A 150 1.57 -3.54 2.71
CA PRO A 150 2.06 -3.69 4.08
C PRO A 150 2.01 -5.14 4.58
N SER A 151 0.94 -5.85 4.22
CA SER A 151 0.69 -7.26 4.54
C SER A 151 -0.21 -7.85 3.46
N LEU A 152 -0.07 -9.15 3.19
CA LEU A 152 -0.98 -9.88 2.29
C LEU A 152 -2.31 -10.29 2.96
N GLN A 153 -2.46 -10.19 4.28
CA GLN A 153 -3.66 -10.68 5.00
C GLN A 153 -4.94 -9.95 4.57
N ALA A 154 -4.84 -8.65 4.34
CA ALA A 154 -5.97 -7.82 3.93
C ALA A 154 -6.23 -7.88 2.41
N LEU A 155 -5.30 -8.41 1.63
CA LEU A 155 -5.43 -8.53 0.18
C LEU A 155 -5.97 -9.91 -0.21
N PRO A 156 -7.08 -9.98 -0.97
CA PRO A 156 -7.49 -11.22 -1.58
C PRO A 156 -6.38 -11.79 -2.48
N THR A 157 -6.10 -13.09 -2.37
CA THR A 157 -5.04 -13.79 -3.12
C THR A 157 -5.09 -13.54 -4.62
N VAL A 158 -6.30 -13.41 -5.19
CA VAL A 158 -6.52 -13.22 -6.63
C VAL A 158 -5.91 -11.93 -7.18
N ILE A 159 -5.64 -10.94 -6.33
CA ILE A 159 -5.07 -9.64 -6.76
C ILE A 159 -3.62 -9.45 -6.33
N TRP A 160 -2.98 -10.45 -5.71
CA TRP A 160 -1.59 -10.30 -5.25
C TRP A 160 -0.61 -10.02 -6.40
N HIS A 161 -0.82 -10.68 -7.54
CA HIS A 161 0.00 -10.53 -8.74
C HIS A 161 -0.48 -9.41 -9.68
N THR A 162 -1.61 -8.77 -9.38
CA THR A 162 -2.15 -7.69 -10.22
C THR A 162 -1.19 -6.50 -10.22
N PRO A 163 -0.71 -6.03 -11.38
CA PRO A 163 0.18 -4.86 -11.44
C PRO A 163 -0.52 -3.59 -10.92
N LEU A 164 0.25 -2.68 -10.30
CA LEU A 164 -0.29 -1.40 -9.83
C LEU A 164 -0.95 -0.58 -10.94
N SER A 165 -0.47 -0.67 -12.18
CA SER A 165 -1.06 -0.01 -13.38
C SER A 165 -2.54 -0.31 -13.58
N THR A 166 -2.98 -1.52 -13.24
CA THR A 166 -4.39 -1.95 -13.31
C THR A 166 -5.33 -1.00 -12.55
N TYR A 167 -4.83 -0.42 -11.45
CA TYR A 167 -5.57 0.52 -10.61
C TYR A 167 -5.14 1.95 -10.88
N SER A 168 -3.84 2.23 -11.01
CA SER A 168 -3.34 3.60 -11.12
C SER A 168 -3.79 4.31 -12.39
N ASP A 169 -4.21 3.58 -13.43
CA ASP A 169 -4.77 4.15 -14.66
C ASP A 169 -6.29 4.41 -14.59
N ARG A 170 -6.92 4.16 -13.42
CA ARG A 170 -8.36 4.36 -13.20
C ARG A 170 -8.62 5.47 -12.20
N THR A 171 -9.79 6.11 -12.31
CA THR A 171 -10.28 7.01 -11.26
C THR A 171 -10.81 6.24 -10.06
N LEU A 172 -10.88 6.86 -8.89
CA LEU A 172 -11.43 6.26 -7.67
C LEU A 172 -12.88 5.78 -7.88
N ALA A 173 -13.68 6.57 -8.61
CA ALA A 173 -15.05 6.22 -8.97
C ALA A 173 -15.11 4.97 -9.86
N GLN A 174 -14.17 4.80 -10.79
CA GLN A 174 -14.08 3.60 -11.62
C GLN A 174 -13.71 2.38 -10.79
N ILE A 175 -12.74 2.50 -9.88
CA ILE A 175 -12.32 1.40 -8.98
C ILE A 175 -13.48 0.95 -8.09
N ARG A 176 -14.21 1.89 -7.48
CA ARG A 176 -15.39 1.60 -6.65
C ARG A 176 -16.54 0.94 -7.42
N ARG A 177 -16.55 1.02 -8.75
CA ARG A 177 -17.57 0.42 -9.63
C ARG A 177 -17.15 -0.92 -10.25
N LEU A 178 -15.93 -1.39 -10.01
CA LEU A 178 -15.47 -2.68 -10.52
C LEU A 178 -16.31 -3.81 -9.91
N ARG A 179 -17.00 -4.59 -10.76
CA ARG A 179 -17.90 -5.69 -10.31
C ARG A 179 -17.21 -6.71 -9.42
N THR A 180 -15.93 -6.96 -9.65
CA THR A 180 -15.13 -7.93 -8.90
C THR A 180 -14.59 -7.36 -7.58
N HIS A 181 -14.76 -6.06 -7.31
CA HIS A 181 -14.20 -5.37 -6.14
C HIS A 181 -15.31 -4.87 -5.22
N GLY A 182 -15.64 -5.66 -4.21
CA GLY A 182 -16.42 -5.17 -3.06
C GLY A 182 -15.61 -4.19 -2.20
N GLU A 183 -16.29 -3.52 -1.26
CA GLU A 183 -15.71 -2.46 -0.42
C GLU A 183 -14.39 -2.86 0.25
N LYS A 184 -14.31 -4.08 0.81
CA LYS A 184 -13.08 -4.59 1.45
C LYS A 184 -11.88 -4.62 0.50
N ARG A 185 -12.10 -5.01 -0.76
CA ARG A 185 -11.03 -5.08 -1.77
C ARG A 185 -10.60 -3.70 -2.20
N VAL A 186 -11.56 -2.79 -2.38
CA VAL A 186 -11.26 -1.37 -2.66
C VAL A 186 -10.43 -0.78 -1.53
N GLN A 187 -10.83 -0.98 -0.28
CA GLN A 187 -10.08 -0.50 0.89
C GLN A 187 -8.64 -1.01 0.89
N ALA A 188 -8.42 -2.31 0.67
CA ALA A 188 -7.07 -2.89 0.61
C ALA A 188 -6.23 -2.28 -0.52
N VAL A 189 -6.80 -2.07 -1.71
CA VAL A 189 -6.08 -1.40 -2.82
C VAL A 189 -5.69 0.02 -2.42
N LEU A 190 -6.61 0.79 -1.84
CA LEU A 190 -6.34 2.17 -1.43
C LEU A 190 -5.28 2.25 -0.33
N GLU A 191 -5.28 1.31 0.62
CA GLU A 191 -4.28 1.24 1.70
C GLU A 191 -2.87 0.99 1.15
N VAL A 192 -2.74 0.11 0.16
CA VAL A 192 -1.46 -0.14 -0.51
C VAL A 192 -0.95 1.13 -1.20
N PHE A 193 -1.81 1.83 -1.96
CA PHE A 193 -1.43 3.07 -2.63
C PHE A 193 -1.08 4.19 -1.64
N CYS A 194 -1.81 4.29 -0.52
CA CYS A 194 -1.49 5.21 0.57
C CYS A 194 -0.09 4.91 1.12
N THR A 195 0.19 3.65 1.45
CA THR A 195 1.49 3.23 1.98
C THR A 195 2.64 3.54 1.02
N VAL A 196 2.47 3.20 -0.27
CA VAL A 196 3.47 3.48 -1.30
C VAL A 196 3.70 4.98 -1.43
N HIS A 197 2.62 5.77 -1.44
CA HIS A 197 2.73 7.22 -1.49
C HIS A 197 3.44 7.78 -0.26
N GLU A 198 3.08 7.36 0.96
CA GLU A 198 3.73 7.82 2.18
C GLU A 198 5.23 7.51 2.18
N ALA A 199 5.61 6.30 1.76
CA ALA A 199 7.01 5.88 1.71
C ALA A 199 7.84 6.65 0.67
N LEU A 200 7.23 7.13 -0.42
CA LEU A 200 7.94 7.69 -1.58
C LEU A 200 7.60 9.15 -1.88
N SER A 201 6.68 9.77 -1.13
CA SER A 201 6.18 11.12 -1.38
C SER A 201 7.30 12.16 -1.37
N THR A 202 8.28 11.98 -0.48
CA THR A 202 9.44 12.86 -0.27
C THR A 202 10.70 12.39 -0.98
N ALA A 203 10.67 11.24 -1.65
CA ALA A 203 11.82 10.73 -2.37
C ALA A 203 12.12 11.62 -3.58
N VAL A 204 13.25 12.31 -3.54
CA VAL A 204 13.71 13.14 -4.66
C VAL A 204 14.26 12.22 -5.74
N GLN A 205 13.62 12.25 -6.91
CA GLN A 205 14.13 11.53 -8.07
C GLN A 205 15.29 12.33 -8.67
N HIS A 206 16.50 11.80 -8.51
CA HIS A 206 17.66 12.28 -9.25
C HIS A 206 17.78 11.50 -10.56
N GLU A 207 18.22 12.15 -11.64
CA GLU A 207 18.33 11.54 -12.97
C GLU A 207 19.18 10.25 -13.01
N ASN A 208 20.09 10.08 -12.05
CA ASN A 208 21.03 8.96 -12.00
C ASN A 208 20.76 7.95 -10.86
N LEU A 209 19.64 8.08 -10.13
CA LEU A 209 19.32 7.20 -8.99
C LEU A 209 17.96 6.54 -9.20
N ASP A 210 17.90 5.24 -8.92
CA ASP A 210 16.66 4.45 -8.97
C ASP A 210 16.23 4.00 -7.57
N LEU A 211 14.94 3.75 -7.40
CA LEU A 211 14.31 3.34 -6.14
C LEU A 211 13.66 1.96 -6.31
N VAL A 212 14.23 0.96 -5.64
CA VAL A 212 13.66 -0.39 -5.60
C VAL A 212 12.86 -0.56 -4.31
N VAL A 213 11.55 -0.79 -4.43
CA VAL A 213 10.68 -1.10 -3.30
C VAL A 213 10.58 -2.61 -3.12
N THR A 214 11.00 -3.10 -1.96
CA THR A 214 11.00 -4.52 -1.63
C THR A 214 10.68 -4.73 -0.16
N PRO A 215 10.15 -5.90 0.24
CA PRO A 215 10.00 -6.21 1.66
C PRO A 215 11.30 -6.07 2.44
N ARG A 216 11.23 -5.57 3.68
CA ARG A 216 12.41 -5.19 4.49
C ARG A 216 13.40 -6.33 4.73
N PHE A 217 12.95 -7.58 4.68
CA PHE A 217 13.82 -8.74 4.86
C PHE A 217 14.74 -8.98 3.64
N VAL A 218 14.31 -8.61 2.44
CA VAL A 218 15.00 -8.94 1.18
C VAL A 218 16.41 -8.34 1.12
N PRO A 219 16.64 -7.03 1.35
CA PRO A 219 17.99 -6.47 1.26
C PRO A 219 18.95 -7.13 2.26
N ARG A 220 18.47 -7.46 3.46
CA ARG A 220 19.27 -8.13 4.50
C ARG A 220 19.66 -9.55 4.07
N VAL A 221 18.71 -10.33 3.57
CA VAL A 221 18.97 -11.69 3.10
C VAL A 221 19.88 -11.67 1.87
N CYS A 222 19.62 -10.80 0.89
CA CYS A 222 20.47 -10.65 -0.31
C CYS A 222 21.91 -10.23 0.05
N HIS A 223 22.08 -9.30 0.99
CA HIS A 223 23.40 -8.91 1.46
C HIS A 223 24.16 -10.08 2.08
N TRP A 224 23.50 -10.85 2.95
CA TRP A 224 24.08 -12.07 3.52
C TRP A 224 24.40 -13.12 2.44
N LEU A 225 23.48 -13.37 1.49
CA LEU A 225 23.69 -14.29 0.36
C LEU A 225 24.94 -13.92 -0.44
N ASN A 226 25.13 -12.64 -0.74
CA ASN A 226 26.31 -12.15 -1.46
C ASN A 226 27.62 -12.38 -0.70
N GLN A 227 27.59 -12.47 0.62
CA GLN A 227 28.78 -12.81 1.42
C GLN A 227 29.05 -14.32 1.43
N VAL A 228 28.00 -15.13 1.57
CA VAL A 228 28.16 -16.58 1.73
C VAL A 228 28.31 -17.33 0.42
N VAL A 229 27.83 -16.78 -0.71
CA VAL A 229 27.89 -17.47 -2.01
C VAL A 229 29.32 -17.80 -2.44
N TRP A 230 30.28 -16.91 -2.13
CA TRP A 230 31.70 -17.08 -2.47
C TRP A 230 32.46 -18.02 -1.53
N GLN A 231 31.86 -18.40 -0.40
CA GLN A 231 32.49 -19.35 0.52
C GLN A 231 32.49 -20.76 -0.09
N PRO A 232 33.52 -21.59 0.13
CA PRO A 232 33.59 -22.93 -0.45
C PRO A 232 32.54 -23.90 0.12
N GLU A 233 32.10 -23.67 1.36
CA GLU A 233 31.15 -24.53 2.08
C GLU A 233 29.84 -23.77 2.34
N LEU A 234 28.79 -24.51 2.70
CA LEU A 234 27.58 -23.87 3.22
C LEU A 234 27.83 -23.32 4.64
N PRO A 235 27.17 -22.21 4.99
CA PRO A 235 27.05 -21.77 6.38
C PRO A 235 26.45 -22.88 7.26
N SER A 236 26.72 -22.81 8.56
CA SER A 236 26.15 -23.77 9.52
C SER A 236 24.62 -23.73 9.53
N ALA A 237 23.98 -24.81 9.98
CA ALA A 237 22.52 -24.86 10.11
C ALA A 237 21.98 -23.74 11.01
N GLU A 238 22.70 -23.38 12.07
CA GLU A 238 22.35 -22.24 12.94
C GLU A 238 22.40 -20.90 12.20
N GLU A 239 23.43 -20.69 11.38
CA GLU A 239 23.56 -19.47 10.58
C GLU A 239 22.48 -19.40 9.50
N LEU A 240 22.23 -20.50 8.78
CA LEU A 240 21.13 -20.62 7.81
C LEU A 240 19.78 -20.33 8.47
N HIS A 241 19.54 -20.87 9.66
CA HIS A 241 18.32 -20.62 10.40
C HIS A 241 18.17 -19.12 10.73
N ARG A 242 19.21 -18.50 11.30
CA ARG A 242 19.19 -17.10 11.73
C ARG A 242 19.11 -16.11 10.57
N ALA A 243 19.88 -16.34 9.52
CA ALA A 243 20.09 -15.38 8.43
C ALA A 243 19.14 -15.57 7.23
N LEU A 244 18.54 -16.76 7.07
CA LEU A 244 17.64 -17.08 5.97
C LEU A 244 16.26 -17.55 6.45
N ALA A 245 16.17 -18.60 7.28
CA ALA A 245 14.88 -19.17 7.66
C ALA A 245 14.02 -18.19 8.49
N MET A 246 14.59 -17.61 9.55
CA MET A 246 13.89 -16.68 10.44
C MET A 246 13.33 -15.45 9.72
N PRO A 247 14.09 -14.74 8.86
CA PRO A 247 13.52 -13.63 8.08
C PRO A 247 12.34 -14.04 7.20
N LEU A 248 12.40 -15.22 6.56
CA LEU A 248 11.31 -15.72 5.72
C LEU A 248 10.07 -16.07 6.56
N ILE A 249 10.26 -16.79 7.67
CA ILE A 249 9.18 -17.09 8.63
C ILE A 249 8.54 -15.79 9.13
N LYS A 250 9.35 -14.79 9.48
CA LYS A 250 8.84 -13.52 9.99
C LYS A 250 8.00 -12.80 8.94
N GLN A 251 8.39 -12.87 7.67
CA GLN A 251 7.57 -12.33 6.59
C GLN A 251 6.25 -13.10 6.44
N ILE A 252 6.27 -14.43 6.57
CA ILE A 252 5.03 -15.24 6.58
C ILE A 252 4.12 -14.88 7.74
N GLU A 253 4.65 -14.63 8.93
CA GLU A 253 3.84 -14.15 10.07
C GLU A 253 3.12 -12.83 9.74
N ILE A 254 3.78 -11.91 9.04
CA ILE A 254 3.21 -10.64 8.62
C ILE A 254 2.12 -10.86 7.55
N ASP A 255 2.38 -11.72 6.57
CA ASP A 255 1.55 -11.87 5.38
C ASP A 255 0.39 -12.84 5.50
N LEU A 256 0.57 -13.91 6.27
CA LEU A 256 -0.40 -14.99 6.43
C LEU A 256 -0.86 -15.16 7.88
N GLY A 257 -0.16 -14.51 8.83
CA GLY A 257 -0.52 -14.47 10.23
C GLY A 257 0.33 -15.40 11.12
N PRO A 258 0.30 -15.19 12.45
CA PRO A 258 1.19 -15.88 13.38
C PRO A 258 1.07 -17.41 13.38
N GLN A 259 -0.14 -17.93 13.16
CA GLN A 259 -0.38 -19.38 13.14
C GLN A 259 0.34 -20.07 11.97
N ILE A 260 0.32 -19.45 10.79
CA ILE A 260 0.97 -20.00 9.59
C ILE A 260 2.49 -19.81 9.69
N GLY A 261 2.95 -18.70 10.27
CA GLY A 261 4.37 -18.52 10.59
C GLY A 261 4.91 -19.59 11.55
N LYS A 262 4.15 -19.92 12.60
CA LYS A 262 4.49 -21.03 13.50
C LYS A 262 4.53 -22.36 12.75
N LEU A 263 3.53 -22.63 11.91
CA LEU A 263 3.49 -23.84 11.09
C LEU A 263 4.73 -23.97 10.18
N ALA A 264 5.16 -22.87 9.57
CA ALA A 264 6.39 -22.80 8.77
C ALA A 264 7.65 -23.04 9.63
N ALA A 265 7.72 -22.44 10.83
CA ALA A 265 8.83 -22.63 11.76
C ALA A 265 8.95 -24.09 12.23
N ASP A 266 7.83 -24.72 12.59
CA ASP A 266 7.77 -26.13 12.98
C ASP A 266 8.22 -27.04 11.83
N ARG A 267 7.88 -26.70 10.58
CA ARG A 267 8.27 -27.45 9.38
C ARG A 267 9.78 -27.39 9.10
N LEU A 268 10.42 -26.25 9.41
CA LEU A 268 11.85 -26.03 9.19
C LEU A 268 12.72 -26.42 10.39
N SER A 269 12.12 -26.62 11.56
CA SER A 269 12.80 -27.13 12.75
C SER A 269 13.11 -28.61 12.50
N LEU A 270 14.23 -28.87 11.82
CA LEU A 270 14.77 -30.21 11.53
C LEU A 270 15.29 -30.93 12.78
N THR A 271 14.68 -30.71 13.94
CA THR A 271 15.02 -31.36 15.20
C THR A 271 14.23 -32.65 15.37
N ALA A 272 14.84 -33.62 16.05
CA ALA A 272 14.15 -34.83 16.51
C ALA A 272 13.05 -34.42 17.51
N GLY A 273 11.82 -34.27 17.02
CA GLY A 273 10.69 -33.71 17.77
C GLY A 273 9.81 -32.74 16.99
N ALA A 274 10.10 -32.49 15.71
CA ALA A 274 9.20 -31.73 14.84
C ALA A 274 7.79 -32.35 14.85
N PRO A 275 6.72 -31.55 15.08
CA PRO A 275 5.37 -32.07 15.14
C PRO A 275 4.97 -32.66 13.78
N THR A 276 4.30 -33.81 13.80
CA THR A 276 3.81 -34.41 12.55
C THR A 276 2.68 -33.55 11.97
N VAL A 277 2.40 -33.70 10.67
CA VAL A 277 1.23 -33.04 10.03
C VAL A 277 -0.07 -33.38 10.77
N LYS A 278 -0.16 -34.55 11.40
CA LYS A 278 -1.31 -34.92 12.24
C LYS A 278 -1.36 -34.06 13.50
N ASP A 279 -0.25 -33.94 14.23
CA ASP A 279 -0.19 -33.16 15.46
C ASP A 279 -0.47 -31.67 15.19
N GLN A 280 0.02 -31.16 14.05
CA GLN A 280 -0.26 -29.80 13.59
C GLN A 280 -1.75 -29.61 13.24
N ALA A 281 -2.36 -30.57 12.55
CA ALA A 281 -3.79 -30.54 12.22
C ALA A 281 -4.65 -30.55 13.49
N ASP A 282 -4.32 -31.42 14.44
CA ASP A 282 -5.02 -31.54 15.73
C ASP A 282 -4.87 -30.24 16.56
N SER A 283 -3.67 -29.66 16.62
CA SER A 283 -3.42 -28.40 17.34
C SER A 283 -4.14 -27.19 16.71
N LEU A 284 -4.35 -27.19 15.39
CA LEU A 284 -5.02 -26.11 14.67
C LEU A 284 -6.54 -26.33 14.55
N GLY A 285 -7.04 -27.51 14.92
CA GLY A 285 -8.45 -27.87 14.74
C GLY A 285 -8.87 -27.97 13.27
N VAL A 286 -7.95 -28.37 12.37
CA VAL A 286 -8.18 -28.47 10.92
C VAL A 286 -7.83 -29.86 10.39
N THR A 287 -8.15 -30.14 9.13
CA THR A 287 -7.76 -31.40 8.48
C THR A 287 -6.30 -31.36 8.03
N ARG A 288 -5.67 -32.53 7.83
CA ARG A 288 -4.31 -32.64 7.25
C ARG A 288 -4.23 -31.97 5.87
N ALA A 289 -5.24 -32.13 5.04
CA ALA A 289 -5.32 -31.48 3.73
C ALA A 289 -5.26 -29.95 3.87
N ARG A 290 -5.93 -29.38 4.89
CA ARG A 290 -5.86 -27.96 5.18
C ARG A 290 -4.45 -27.53 5.61
N VAL A 291 -3.74 -28.34 6.39
CA VAL A 291 -2.34 -28.06 6.76
C VAL A 291 -1.44 -27.95 5.52
N TYR A 292 -1.57 -28.89 4.57
CA TYR A 292 -0.80 -28.81 3.32
C TYR A 292 -1.14 -27.56 2.50
N GLN A 293 -2.41 -27.18 2.44
CA GLN A 293 -2.81 -25.95 1.76
C GLN A 293 -2.22 -24.70 2.42
N LEU A 294 -2.19 -24.64 3.75
CA LEU A 294 -1.57 -23.53 4.49
C LEU A 294 -0.04 -23.46 4.26
N LEU A 295 0.64 -24.61 4.16
CA LEU A 295 2.05 -24.66 3.79
C LEU A 295 2.28 -24.22 2.34
N GLU A 296 1.40 -24.58 1.41
CA GLU A 296 1.46 -24.14 0.02
C GLU A 296 1.27 -22.62 -0.12
N ASP A 297 0.45 -22.03 0.75
CA ASP A 297 0.22 -20.59 0.80
C ASP A 297 1.51 -19.82 1.20
N CYS A 298 2.43 -20.41 1.97
CA CYS A 298 3.75 -19.82 2.25
C CYS A 298 4.53 -19.55 0.95
N ALA A 299 4.57 -20.53 0.06
CA ALA A 299 5.22 -20.36 -1.23
C ALA A 299 4.44 -19.37 -2.12
N LYS A 300 3.10 -19.29 -2.04
CA LYS A 300 2.32 -18.26 -2.79
C LYS A 300 2.66 -16.85 -2.34
N ALA A 301 2.82 -16.65 -1.03
CA ALA A 301 3.27 -15.38 -0.49
C ALA A 301 4.68 -15.02 -0.98
N MET A 302 5.63 -15.97 -0.94
CA MET A 302 7.01 -15.73 -1.38
C MET A 302 7.14 -15.48 -2.88
N ASP A 303 6.30 -16.11 -3.71
CA ASP A 303 6.25 -15.87 -5.15
C ASP A 303 5.89 -14.41 -5.53
N VAL A 304 5.19 -13.71 -4.63
CA VAL A 304 4.86 -12.29 -4.79
C VAL A 304 5.88 -11.40 -4.08
N ARG A 305 6.27 -11.76 -2.86
CA ARG A 305 7.12 -10.93 -2.00
C ARG A 305 8.58 -10.90 -2.42
N TRP A 306 9.11 -12.05 -2.83
CA TRP A 306 10.49 -12.20 -3.22
C TRP A 306 10.66 -13.34 -4.24
N PRO A 307 10.08 -13.19 -5.45
CA PRO A 307 10.20 -14.20 -6.51
C PRO A 307 11.67 -14.53 -6.82
N GLU A 308 12.58 -13.57 -6.61
CA GLU A 308 14.00 -13.74 -6.84
C GLU A 308 14.66 -14.81 -5.96
N GLY A 309 14.10 -15.09 -4.79
CA GLY A 309 14.64 -16.06 -3.86
C GLY A 309 14.86 -17.44 -4.48
N ARG A 310 14.00 -17.86 -5.41
CA ARG A 310 14.10 -19.18 -6.06
C ARG A 310 15.42 -19.38 -6.81
N TRP A 311 15.94 -18.35 -7.46
CA TRP A 311 17.20 -18.43 -8.21
C TRP A 311 18.40 -17.93 -7.41
N LEU A 312 18.21 -16.98 -6.51
CA LEU A 312 19.28 -16.49 -5.63
C LEU A 312 19.77 -17.56 -4.65
N LEU A 313 18.93 -18.55 -4.31
CA LEU A 313 19.30 -19.67 -3.45
C LEU A 313 19.91 -20.86 -4.22
N THR A 314 19.78 -20.90 -5.55
CA THR A 314 20.32 -22.01 -6.37
C THR A 314 21.84 -22.20 -6.21
N PRO A 315 22.68 -21.14 -6.21
CA PRO A 315 24.13 -21.31 -6.03
C PRO A 315 24.51 -21.99 -4.72
N LEU A 316 23.77 -21.73 -3.64
CA LEU A 316 24.00 -22.39 -2.35
C LEU A 316 23.63 -23.88 -2.42
N ALA A 317 22.51 -24.22 -3.04
CA ALA A 317 22.06 -25.61 -3.16
C ALA A 317 23.01 -26.46 -4.02
N ASN A 318 23.74 -25.84 -4.95
CA ASN A 318 24.69 -26.51 -5.82
C ASN A 318 26.08 -26.72 -5.19
N LYS A 319 26.32 -26.25 -3.96
CA LYS A 319 27.57 -26.50 -3.21
C LYS A 319 27.60 -27.95 -2.72
N LEU A 320 27.93 -28.86 -3.63
CA LEU A 320 28.08 -30.28 -3.35
C LEU A 320 29.46 -30.56 -2.71
N GLY A 321 29.46 -31.35 -1.64
CA GLY A 321 30.61 -32.19 -1.30
C GLY A 321 31.39 -31.92 -0.01
N ARG A 322 31.06 -30.90 0.81
CA ARG A 322 31.72 -30.66 2.13
C ARG A 322 30.81 -30.13 3.25
N SER A 323 29.61 -29.65 2.91
CA SER A 323 28.67 -29.08 3.86
C SER A 323 28.05 -30.15 4.78
N SER A 324 27.69 -29.78 6.01
CA SER A 324 27.04 -30.71 6.94
C SER A 324 25.67 -31.17 6.41
N PRO A 325 25.25 -32.43 6.66
CA PRO A 325 23.93 -32.94 6.26
C PRO A 325 22.78 -32.10 6.80
N GLU A 326 22.94 -31.54 8.01
CA GLU A 326 21.95 -30.66 8.64
C GLU A 326 21.77 -29.35 7.86
N SER A 327 22.88 -28.72 7.43
CA SER A 327 22.85 -27.46 6.66
C SER A 327 22.24 -27.66 5.28
N MET A 328 22.61 -28.76 4.60
CA MET A 328 22.01 -29.17 3.33
C MET A 328 20.51 -29.43 3.50
N GLY A 329 20.13 -30.22 4.52
CA GLY A 329 18.75 -30.54 4.82
C GLY A 329 17.91 -29.29 5.07
N LEU A 330 18.43 -28.33 5.84
CA LEU A 330 17.74 -27.08 6.13
C LEU A 330 17.56 -26.23 4.88
N LEU A 331 18.60 -26.10 4.06
CA LEU A 331 18.51 -25.34 2.81
C LEU A 331 17.49 -25.96 1.84
N HIS A 332 17.46 -27.30 1.72
CA HIS A 332 16.45 -28.00 0.93
C HIS A 332 15.04 -27.77 1.47
N ALA A 333 14.84 -27.89 2.78
CA ALA A 333 13.54 -27.65 3.41
C ALA A 333 13.05 -26.20 3.21
N ILE A 334 13.94 -25.21 3.31
CA ILE A 334 13.64 -23.79 3.02
C ILE A 334 13.18 -23.64 1.57
N ARG A 335 13.92 -24.23 0.61
CA ARG A 335 13.56 -24.16 -0.81
C ARG A 335 12.22 -24.83 -1.09
N GLU A 336 11.98 -26.03 -0.57
CA GLU A 336 10.71 -26.74 -0.77
C GLU A 336 9.52 -25.95 -0.19
N LEU A 337 9.67 -25.35 0.99
CA LEU A 337 8.58 -24.64 1.66
C LEU A 337 8.25 -23.29 1.00
N PHE A 338 9.26 -22.53 0.59
CA PHE A 338 9.08 -21.15 0.14
C PHE A 338 9.25 -20.96 -1.37
N PHE A 339 10.02 -21.81 -2.03
CA PHE A 339 10.41 -21.69 -3.44
C PHE A 339 10.37 -23.04 -4.19
N PRO A 340 9.24 -23.76 -4.20
CA PRO A 340 9.13 -25.06 -4.85
C PRO A 340 9.35 -24.95 -6.37
N ASP A 341 9.99 -25.96 -6.96
CA ASP A 341 10.43 -25.93 -8.37
C ASP A 341 9.26 -26.02 -9.39
N ASP A 342 8.10 -26.56 -9.00
CA ASP A 342 6.97 -26.96 -9.89
C ASP A 342 5.96 -25.85 -10.26
N ARG A 343 6.29 -24.56 -10.13
CA ARG A 343 5.34 -23.49 -10.49
C ARG A 343 5.56 -22.98 -11.92
N PRO A 344 4.52 -22.97 -12.78
CA PRO A 344 4.62 -22.36 -14.10
C PRO A 344 4.93 -20.88 -13.96
N LEU A 345 5.92 -20.40 -14.73
CA LEU A 345 6.22 -18.98 -14.90
C LEU A 345 4.94 -18.23 -15.32
N ARG A 346 4.63 -17.15 -14.58
CA ARG A 346 3.56 -16.14 -14.77
C ARG A 346 2.51 -16.45 -15.85
N PRO A 347 1.22 -16.61 -15.51
CA PRO A 347 0.16 -16.48 -16.51
C PRO A 347 0.13 -15.04 -17.06
N ASP A 348 -0.08 -14.93 -18.37
CA ASP A 348 -0.17 -13.68 -19.11
C ASP A 348 -1.30 -12.79 -18.52
N PRO A 349 -1.01 -11.53 -18.10
CA PRO A 349 -1.99 -10.63 -17.51
C PRO A 349 -3.15 -10.27 -18.44
N THR A 350 -3.06 -10.58 -19.75
CA THR A 350 -4.15 -10.39 -20.71
C THR A 350 -5.31 -11.37 -20.57
N LYS A 351 -5.20 -12.41 -19.73
CA LYS A 351 -6.25 -13.45 -19.58
C LYS A 351 -7.25 -13.23 -18.44
N LEU A 352 -7.24 -12.08 -17.78
CA LEU A 352 -8.15 -11.74 -16.67
C LEU A 352 -9.39 -10.92 -17.08
N GLU A 353 -9.65 -10.76 -18.39
CA GLU A 353 -10.79 -9.97 -18.91
C GLU A 353 -11.98 -10.80 -19.45
N GLU A 354 -12.11 -12.08 -19.08
CA GLU A 354 -13.33 -12.86 -19.38
C GLU A 354 -14.23 -13.09 -18.17
#